data_AF-Q88BI8-F1
#
_entry.id   AF-Q88BI8-F1
#
_cell.length_a   1.000
_cell.length_b   1.000
_cell.length_c   1.000
_cell.angle_alpha   90.00
_cell.angle_beta   90.00
_cell.angle_gamma   90.00
#
_symmetry.space_group_name_H-M   'P 1'
#
loop_
_entity.id
_entity.type
_entity.pdbx_description
1 polymer ?
#
loop_
_entity_poly.entity_id
_entity_poly.type
_entity_poly.pdbx_seq_one_letter_code
_entity_poly.pdbx_strand_id
1 'polypeptide(L)'
;MKPLRLTHVPGCWVSQKLPSGQEERRGIVKMAIAKESEDQLQVHWFSPEKKLAYVDASAVHSGFQNGMDVVDETPGSGVLSLGQGVIMQQRTLAGSEQVLVDFPERGERHWLSPPL
;
A
#
# COMPACT_ATOMS: atom_id res chain seq x y z
N MET A 1 -21.29 14.37 -3.20
CA MET A 1 -19.87 14.16 -3.58
C MET A 1 -19.45 12.82 -2.98
N LYS A 2 -19.01 11.84 -3.78
CA LYS A 2 -18.35 10.65 -3.22
C LYS A 2 -17.08 11.13 -2.51
N PRO A 3 -16.81 10.74 -1.25
CA PRO A 3 -15.55 11.07 -0.63
C PRO A 3 -14.42 10.55 -1.53
N LEU A 4 -13.39 11.37 -1.73
CA LEU A 4 -12.16 10.93 -2.41
C LEU A 4 -11.59 9.77 -1.58
N ARG A 5 -11.86 8.55 -2.02
CA ARG A 5 -11.26 7.34 -1.48
C ARG A 5 -10.08 7.01 -2.36
N LEU A 6 -8.89 6.98 -1.77
CA LEU A 6 -7.74 6.33 -2.40
C LEU A 6 -8.13 4.87 -2.64
N THR A 7 -7.88 4.37 -3.85
CA THR A 7 -8.31 3.05 -4.31
C THR A 7 -7.10 2.27 -4.77
N HIS A 8 -6.91 1.08 -4.19
CA HIS A 8 -5.71 0.30 -4.39
C HIS A 8 -5.47 0.08 -5.88
N VAL A 9 -4.26 0.34 -6.34
CA VAL A 9 -3.87 0.11 -7.73
C VAL A 9 -3.16 -1.24 -7.89
N PRO A 10 -3.26 -1.89 -9.06
CA PRO A 10 -2.40 -3.04 -9.37
C PRO A 10 -0.94 -2.73 -9.11
N GLY A 11 -0.23 -3.63 -8.42
CA GLY A 11 1.15 -3.45 -8.00
C GLY A 11 1.31 -3.01 -6.54
N CYS A 12 0.26 -2.50 -5.87
CA CYS A 12 0.33 -2.14 -4.46
C CYS A 12 0.60 -3.35 -3.57
N TRP A 13 1.50 -3.18 -2.62
CA TRP A 13 1.68 -4.11 -1.51
C TRP A 13 0.58 -3.91 -0.48
N VAL A 14 -0.06 -5.02 -0.09
CA VAL A 14 -1.10 -5.03 0.94
C VAL A 14 -0.82 -6.07 2.01
N SER A 15 -1.28 -5.77 3.23
CA SER A 15 -1.26 -6.70 4.37
C SER A 15 -2.68 -6.94 4.87
N GLN A 16 -2.90 -8.10 5.48
CA GLN A 16 -4.17 -8.43 6.13
C GLN A 16 -3.91 -9.26 7.39
N LYS A 17 -4.52 -8.84 8.50
CA LYS A 17 -4.56 -9.63 9.73
C LYS A 17 -5.42 -10.87 9.54
N LEU A 18 -4.86 -12.04 9.83
CA LEU A 18 -5.63 -13.28 9.78
C LEU A 18 -6.57 -13.37 10.99
N PRO A 19 -7.72 -14.08 10.87
CA PRO A 19 -8.67 -14.27 11.97
C PRO A 19 -8.05 -14.93 13.21
N SER A 20 -6.94 -15.67 13.05
CA SER A 20 -6.17 -16.25 14.16
C SER A 20 -5.44 -15.22 15.02
N GLY A 21 -5.38 -13.95 14.59
CA GLY A 21 -4.86 -12.82 15.36
C GLY A 21 -3.34 -12.77 15.52
N GLN A 22 -2.62 -13.85 15.24
CA GLN A 22 -1.18 -13.97 15.46
C GLN A 22 -0.32 -13.75 14.21
N GLU A 23 -0.90 -13.82 13.01
CA GLU A 23 -0.16 -13.69 11.77
C GLU A 23 -0.84 -12.73 10.80
N GLU A 24 -0.02 -11.91 10.14
CA GLU A 24 -0.43 -11.10 9.01
C GLU A 24 0.02 -11.77 7.72
N ARG A 25 -0.91 -11.86 6.76
CA ARG A 25 -0.57 -12.26 5.39
C ARG A 25 -0.26 -11.03 4.54
N ARG A 26 0.63 -11.21 3.57
CA ARG A 26 1.08 -10.14 2.67
C ARG A 26 0.93 -10.56 1.22
N GLY A 27 0.59 -9.60 0.38
CA GLY A 27 0.35 -9.85 -1.04
C GLY A 27 0.48 -8.60 -1.88
N ILE A 28 0.40 -8.81 -3.19
CA ILE A 28 0.39 -7.74 -4.18
C ILE A 28 -0.97 -7.68 -4.85
N VAL A 29 -1.53 -6.48 -4.99
CA VAL A 29 -2.77 -6.26 -5.74
C VAL A 29 -2.51 -6.55 -7.21
N LYS A 30 -3.31 -7.42 -7.81
CA LYS A 30 -3.30 -7.72 -9.24
C LYS A 30 -4.37 -6.96 -10.00
N MET A 31 -5.49 -6.70 -9.35
CA MET A 31 -6.63 -6.00 -9.95
C MET A 31 -7.48 -5.35 -8.87
N ALA A 32 -8.02 -4.17 -9.17
CA ALA A 32 -9.01 -3.48 -8.36
C ALA A 32 -10.35 -3.44 -9.12
N ILE A 33 -11.42 -3.82 -8.45
CA ILE A 33 -12.78 -3.87 -9.00
C ILE A 33 -13.62 -2.89 -8.19
N ALA A 34 -13.96 -1.75 -8.81
CA ALA A 34 -14.91 -0.82 -8.21
C ALA A 34 -16.32 -1.41 -8.26
N LYS A 35 -17.02 -1.44 -7.12
CA LYS A 35 -18.43 -1.84 -7.06
C LYS A 35 -19.26 -0.73 -6.40
N GLU A 36 -20.58 -0.80 -6.57
CA GLU A 36 -21.47 0.22 -5.99
C GLU A 36 -21.51 0.19 -4.46
N SER A 37 -21.30 -0.98 -3.85
CA SER A 37 -21.30 -1.17 -2.39
C SER A 37 -19.90 -1.08 -1.76
N GLU A 38 -18.99 -1.97 -2.16
CA GLU A 38 -17.63 -2.05 -1.63
C GLU A 38 -16.65 -2.52 -2.72
N ASP A 39 -15.54 -1.80 -2.83
CA ASP A 39 -14.48 -2.13 -3.77
C ASP A 39 -13.80 -3.45 -3.38
N GLN A 40 -13.51 -4.28 -4.38
CA GLN A 40 -12.82 -5.56 -4.20
C GLN A 40 -11.46 -5.55 -4.86
N LEU A 41 -10.51 -6.20 -4.21
CA LEU A 41 -9.16 -6.38 -4.70
C LEU A 41 -8.91 -7.84 -4.98
N GLN A 42 -8.34 -8.12 -6.14
CA GLN A 42 -7.70 -9.40 -6.39
C GLN A 42 -6.25 -9.30 -5.91
N VAL A 43 -5.90 -10.05 -4.88
CA VAL A 43 -4.57 -10.02 -4.25
C VAL A 43 -3.89 -11.36 -4.43
N HIS A 44 -2.64 -11.33 -4.89
CA HIS A 44 -1.77 -12.50 -4.87
C HIS A 44 -0.97 -12.52 -3.56
N TRP A 45 -1.39 -13.38 -2.64
CA TRP A 45 -0.77 -13.57 -1.33
C TRP A 45 0.49 -14.42 -1.43
N PHE A 46 1.50 -14.12 -0.62
CA PHE A 46 2.81 -14.80 -0.64
C PHE A 46 3.06 -15.72 0.56
N SER A 47 2.46 -15.41 1.71
CA SER A 47 2.60 -16.14 2.97
C SER A 47 1.36 -15.90 3.83
N PRO A 48 0.85 -16.88 4.59
CA PRO A 48 1.33 -18.27 4.68
C PRO A 48 0.94 -19.13 3.47
N GLU A 49 -0.09 -18.72 2.72
CA GLU A 49 -0.56 -19.42 1.52
C GLU A 49 -0.27 -18.61 0.25
N LYS A 50 0.40 -19.24 -0.71
CA LYS A 50 0.63 -18.67 -2.05
C LYS A 50 -0.61 -18.82 -2.90
N LYS A 51 -1.51 -17.84 -2.84
CA LYS A 51 -2.79 -17.89 -3.59
C LYS A 51 -3.24 -16.54 -4.09
N LEU A 52 -3.98 -16.58 -5.20
CA LEU A 52 -4.78 -15.45 -5.67
C LEU A 52 -6.14 -15.51 -4.97
N ALA A 53 -6.57 -14.42 -4.36
CA ALA A 53 -7.88 -14.35 -3.71
C ALA A 53 -8.49 -12.95 -3.82
N TYR A 54 -9.82 -12.89 -3.83
CA TYR A 54 -10.55 -11.63 -3.71
C TYR A 54 -10.75 -11.28 -2.24
N VAL A 55 -10.52 -10.01 -1.91
CA VAL A 55 -10.75 -9.44 -0.58
C VAL A 55 -11.38 -8.05 -0.72
N ASP A 56 -12.13 -7.64 0.30
CA ASP A 56 -12.68 -6.29 0.35
C ASP A 56 -11.55 -5.29 0.61
N ALA A 57 -11.56 -4.16 -0.10
CA ALA A 57 -10.51 -3.14 0.02
C ALA A 57 -10.40 -2.57 1.44
N SER A 58 -11.49 -2.61 2.21
CA SER A 58 -11.54 -2.20 3.63
C SER A 58 -10.87 -3.20 4.58
N ALA A 59 -10.66 -4.44 4.14
CA ALA A 59 -10.11 -5.51 4.96
C ALA A 59 -8.59 -5.65 4.84
N VAL A 60 -7.93 -4.73 4.14
CA VAL A 60 -6.47 -4.73 3.92
C VAL A 60 -5.85 -3.39 4.33
N HIS A 61 -4.58 -3.44 4.67
CA HIS A 61 -3.73 -2.30 5.06
C HIS A 61 -2.55 -2.20 4.10
N SER A 62 -1.73 -1.15 4.22
CA SER A 62 -0.46 -1.08 3.51
C SER A 62 0.40 -2.31 3.82
N GLY A 63 0.94 -2.94 2.78
CA GLY A 63 1.83 -4.09 2.89
C GLY A 63 3.30 -3.75 3.00
N PHE A 64 3.63 -2.45 3.02
CA PHE A 64 4.99 -1.95 3.11
C PHE A 64 5.66 -2.31 4.44
N GLN A 65 6.98 -2.45 4.44
CA GLN A 65 7.79 -2.75 5.64
C GLN A 65 9.11 -1.98 5.61
N ASN A 66 9.68 -1.75 6.78
CA ASN A 66 11.01 -1.18 6.90
C ASN A 66 12.03 -2.04 6.13
N GLY A 67 12.90 -1.38 5.37
CA GLY A 67 13.89 -1.99 4.50
C GLY A 67 13.39 -2.35 3.10
N MET A 68 12.11 -2.16 2.77
CA MET A 68 11.62 -2.35 1.40
C MET A 68 12.04 -1.19 0.49
N ASP A 69 12.56 -1.54 -0.68
CA ASP A 69 12.74 -0.61 -1.79
C ASP A 69 11.38 -0.19 -2.36
N VAL A 70 11.24 1.11 -2.62
CA VAL A 70 10.05 1.73 -3.23
C VAL A 70 10.47 2.72 -4.30
N VAL A 71 9.57 2.99 -5.22
CA VAL A 71 9.73 4.06 -6.22
C VAL A 71 8.55 5.00 -6.09
N ASP A 72 8.84 6.29 -5.96
CA ASP A 72 7.84 7.34 -6.08
C ASP A 72 7.60 7.64 -7.56
N GLU A 73 6.66 6.93 -8.19
CA GLU A 73 6.33 7.10 -9.62
C GLU A 73 5.45 8.35 -9.90
N THR A 74 5.18 9.20 -8.90
CA THR A 74 4.22 10.33 -8.87
C THR A 74 3.44 10.58 -10.17
N PRO A 75 2.15 10.19 -10.27
CA PRO A 75 1.37 10.32 -11.50
C PRO A 75 0.67 11.69 -11.70
N GLY A 76 0.93 12.70 -10.85
CA GLY A 76 0.17 13.96 -10.81
C GLY A 76 0.86 15.15 -11.49
N SER A 77 0.10 15.95 -12.25
CA SER A 77 0.61 17.14 -12.93
C SER A 77 1.14 18.18 -11.93
N GLY A 78 2.46 18.39 -11.91
CA GLY A 78 3.12 19.47 -11.16
C GLY A 78 3.95 19.04 -9.95
N VAL A 79 4.06 17.74 -9.65
CA VAL A 79 4.93 17.22 -8.57
C VAL A 79 6.08 16.44 -9.19
N LEU A 80 7.31 16.72 -8.77
CA LEU A 80 8.50 16.00 -9.20
C LEU A 80 8.62 14.68 -8.43
N SER A 81 8.83 13.58 -9.14
CA SER A 81 9.18 12.29 -8.56
C SER A 81 10.44 12.40 -7.70
N LEU A 82 10.37 11.79 -6.51
CA LEU A 82 11.50 11.65 -5.59
C LEU A 82 12.44 10.50 -5.98
N GLY A 83 12.05 9.64 -6.92
CA GLY A 83 12.85 8.52 -7.43
C GLY A 83 12.73 7.26 -6.58
N GLN A 84 13.80 6.46 -6.55
CA GLN A 84 13.88 5.25 -5.73
C GLN A 84 14.28 5.59 -4.29
N GLY A 85 13.65 4.93 -3.32
CA GLY A 85 13.95 5.08 -1.90
C GLY A 85 13.73 3.80 -1.10
N VAL A 86 14.04 3.86 0.19
CA VAL A 86 13.91 2.73 1.13
C VAL A 86 13.01 3.13 2.28
N ILE A 87 12.05 2.29 2.63
CA ILE A 87 11.17 2.54 3.78
C ILE A 87 11.96 2.40 5.07
N MET A 88 11.90 3.42 5.90
CA MET A 88 12.61 3.50 7.18
C MET A 88 11.68 3.25 8.37
N GLN A 89 10.47 3.82 8.31
CA GLN A 89 9.50 3.77 9.40
C GLN A 89 8.07 3.80 8.88
N GLN A 90 7.14 3.37 9.72
CA GLN A 90 5.70 3.41 9.46
C GLN A 90 5.00 4.08 10.64
N ARG A 91 3.94 4.85 10.37
CA ARG A 91 3.11 5.44 11.41
C ARG A 91 1.67 5.55 10.95
N THR A 92 0.77 5.73 11.92
CA THR A 92 -0.61 6.14 11.68
C THR A 92 -0.79 7.56 12.19
N LEU A 93 -1.18 8.49 11.32
CA LEU A 93 -1.45 9.88 11.65
C LEU A 93 -2.89 10.21 11.26
N ALA A 94 -3.72 10.61 12.22
CA ALA A 94 -5.14 10.91 12.02
C ALA A 94 -5.93 9.79 11.30
N GLY A 95 -5.58 8.53 11.57
CA GLY A 95 -6.22 7.36 10.94
C GLY A 95 -5.70 7.02 9.54
N SER A 96 -4.74 7.77 9.01
CA SER A 96 -4.07 7.46 7.73
C SER A 96 -2.69 6.85 7.96
N GLU A 97 -2.38 5.80 7.21
CA GLU A 97 -1.05 5.18 7.20
C GLU A 97 -0.06 6.05 6.42
N GLN A 98 1.15 6.21 6.98
CA GLN A 98 2.25 6.91 6.34
C GLN A 98 3.53 6.09 6.50
N VAL A 99 4.38 6.16 5.48
CA VAL A 99 5.71 5.55 5.45
C VAL A 99 6.76 6.64 5.33
N LEU A 100 7.80 6.57 6.16
CA LEU A 100 8.99 7.40 6.02
C LEU A 100 9.89 6.73 5.02
N VAL A 101 10.21 7.42 3.93
CA VAL A 101 11.10 6.91 2.88
C VAL A 101 12.37 7.75 2.86
N ASP A 102 13.52 7.08 2.90
CA ASP A 102 14.84 7.67 2.64
C ASP A 102 15.11 7.60 1.14
N PHE A 103 15.45 8.74 0.52
CA PHE A 103 15.79 8.86 -0.90
C PHE A 103 17.28 9.19 -1.02
N PRO A 104 18.18 8.18 -1.11
CA PRO A 104 19.62 8.40 -0.98
C PRO A 104 20.20 9.30 -2.08
N GLU A 105 19.67 9.22 -3.30
CA GLU A 105 20.12 10.04 -4.44
C GLU A 105 19.90 11.54 -4.22
N ARG A 106 18.92 11.90 -3.39
CA ARG A 106 18.58 13.28 -3.03
C ARG A 106 19.08 13.68 -1.65
N GLY A 107 19.44 12.72 -0.80
CA GLY A 107 19.79 12.95 0.60
C GLY A 107 18.60 13.42 1.46
N GLU A 108 17.38 13.09 1.04
CA GLU A 108 16.14 13.58 1.66
C GLU A 108 15.32 12.44 2.27
N ARG A 109 14.47 12.79 3.25
CA ARG A 109 13.52 11.87 3.87
C ARG A 109 12.13 12.47 3.90
N HIS A 110 11.14 11.71 3.44
CA HIS A 110 9.77 12.18 3.33
C HIS A 110 8.79 11.20 3.96
N TRP A 111 7.83 11.72 4.71
CA TRP A 111 6.64 10.96 5.10
C TRP A 111 5.66 10.97 3.93
N LEU A 112 5.46 9.81 3.31
CA LEU A 112 4.56 9.63 2.18
C LEU A 112 3.36 8.80 2.61
N SER A 113 2.20 9.13 2.06
CA SER A 113 1.03 8.26 2.15
C SER A 113 1.15 7.21 1.04
N PRO A 114 1.21 5.91 1.36
CA PRO A 114 1.17 4.85 0.36
C PRO A 114 -0.02 5.05 -0.59
N PRO A 115 0.11 4.68 -1.87
CA PRO A 115 -1.05 4.53 -2.73
C PRO A 115 -1.96 3.45 -2.13
N LEU A 116 -3.02 3.92 -1.46
CA LEU A 116 -4.14 3.11 -0.98
C LEU A 116 -5.14 2.86 -2.10
#